data_AF-A0A7L0VXV1-F1
#
_entry.id   AF-A0A7L0VXV1-F1
#
_cell.length_a   1.000
_cell.length_b   1.000
_cell.length_c   1.000
_cell.angle_alpha   90.00
_cell.angle_beta   90.00
_cell.angle_gamma   90.00
#
_symmetry.space_group_name_H-M   'P 1'
#
loop_
_entity.id
_entity.type
_entity.pdbx_description
1 polymer ?
#
loop_
_entity_poly.entity_id
_entity_poly.type
_entity_poly.pdbx_seq_one_letter_code
_entity_poly.pdbx_strand_id
1 'polypeptide(L)'
;MKSSFTFLLLMSGAVMNTQPAQEASLLYPYGPGQNDHKNPKLDDGTSKELSLSVPFTFYGKEYQTLYVNNNGVVSFGTEVRQYTPDPFPLVDGHSFVAPYWGDVDNVLGGDVFYRETTDPALLKLITQDLNQYFPKIPFTATWAFVATWDHVAYYGSTSDKGNTFQATLTTDTKTSFVILNYKDIQWTTGTASGGDPETGLGGTPAHVGPESSTLDSPQAGFNNGDETNYYNIPGSHTEAVINITKTSNVNIPGRWVFQVDDFKVTGVPTEVPQVAGSKNCWL
;
A
#
# COMPACT_ATOMS: atom_id res chain seq x y z
N MET A 1 14.84 -40.83 72.71
CA MET A 1 13.74 -40.15 71.98
C MET A 1 14.35 -39.14 71.03
N LYS A 2 14.29 -39.39 69.72
CA LYS A 2 14.81 -38.48 68.68
C LYS A 2 13.69 -37.51 68.30
N SER A 3 13.93 -36.20 68.45
CA SER A 3 13.02 -35.15 68.00
C SER A 3 13.27 -34.90 66.51
N SER A 4 12.23 -35.01 65.69
CA SER A 4 12.28 -34.77 64.25
C SER A 4 11.68 -33.40 63.97
N PHE A 5 12.46 -32.49 63.38
CA PHE A 5 11.98 -31.21 62.87
C PHE A 5 11.50 -31.41 61.43
N THR A 6 10.23 -31.11 61.16
CA THR A 6 9.68 -31.08 59.80
C THR A 6 9.80 -29.65 59.28
N PHE A 7 10.60 -29.47 58.23
CA PHE A 7 10.71 -28.20 57.51
C PHE A 7 9.65 -28.20 56.39
N LEU A 8 8.69 -27.27 56.44
CA LEU A 8 7.70 -27.10 55.39
C LEU A 8 8.28 -26.15 54.33
N LEU A 9 8.65 -26.68 53.17
CA LEU A 9 9.13 -25.88 52.03
C LEU A 9 7.91 -25.36 51.24
N LEU A 10 7.60 -24.07 51.38
CA LEU A 10 6.61 -23.40 50.53
C LEU A 10 7.26 -23.08 49.17
N MET A 11 6.98 -23.90 48.16
CA MET A 11 7.28 -23.58 46.77
C MET A 11 6.24 -22.56 46.28
N SER A 12 6.58 -21.28 46.32
CA SER A 12 5.81 -20.23 45.65
C SER A 12 6.00 -20.39 44.13
N GLY A 13 5.06 -21.06 43.47
CA GLY A 13 4.99 -21.08 42.01
C GLY A 13 4.64 -19.68 41.48
N ALA A 14 5.63 -18.99 40.91
CA ALA A 14 5.36 -17.79 40.14
C ALA A 14 4.65 -18.21 38.85
N VAL A 15 3.35 -17.94 38.75
CA VAL A 15 2.61 -18.02 37.49
C VAL A 15 3.12 -16.87 36.63
N MET A 16 4.03 -17.15 35.69
CA MET A 16 4.34 -16.21 34.64
C MET A 16 3.10 -16.09 33.76
N ASN A 17 2.37 -14.98 33.94
CA ASN A 17 1.27 -14.63 33.07
C ASN A 17 1.87 -14.20 31.73
N THR A 18 2.15 -15.17 30.84
CA THR A 18 2.51 -14.87 29.46
C THR A 18 1.23 -14.43 28.76
N GLN A 19 0.99 -13.13 28.77
CA GLN A 19 0.02 -12.51 27.88
C GLN A 19 0.41 -12.92 26.46
N PRO A 20 -0.50 -13.51 25.65
CA PRO A 20 -0.19 -13.82 24.27
C PRO A 20 0.33 -12.55 23.60
N ALA A 21 1.49 -12.62 22.94
CA ALA A 21 1.92 -11.53 22.07
C ALA A 21 0.79 -11.31 21.07
N GLN A 22 0.15 -10.15 21.14
CA GLN A 22 -0.82 -9.74 20.14
C GLN A 22 -0.06 -9.72 18.82
N GLU A 23 -0.43 -10.60 17.88
CA GLU A 23 0.13 -10.54 16.53
C GLU A 23 -0.03 -9.10 16.03
N ALA A 24 1.09 -8.50 15.63
CA ALA A 24 1.07 -7.14 15.09
C ALA A 24 0.19 -7.15 13.84
N SER A 25 -0.84 -6.30 13.83
CA SER A 25 -1.69 -6.10 12.65
C SER A 25 -0.84 -5.65 11.47
N LEU A 26 -1.04 -6.24 10.30
CA LEU A 26 -0.38 -5.84 9.05
C LEU A 26 -0.66 -4.37 8.71
N LEU A 27 -1.90 -3.93 8.91
CA LEU A 27 -2.32 -2.54 8.69
C LEU A 27 -2.00 -1.71 9.95
N TYR A 28 -1.46 -0.51 9.75
CA TYR A 28 -1.42 0.49 10.81
C TYR A 28 -2.84 0.94 11.14
N PRO A 29 -3.13 1.36 12.39
CA PRO A 29 -4.47 1.77 12.80
C PRO A 29 -5.08 2.81 11.86
N TYR A 30 -6.35 2.65 11.51
CA TYR A 30 -7.09 3.54 10.61
C TYR A 30 -8.58 3.57 10.98
N GLY A 31 -9.33 4.41 10.27
CA GLY A 31 -10.78 4.54 10.39
C GLY A 31 -11.22 5.58 11.42
N PRO A 32 -12.53 5.66 11.69
CA PRO A 32 -13.10 6.73 12.52
C PRO A 32 -12.55 6.77 13.95
N GLY A 33 -12.16 5.61 14.51
CA GLY A 33 -11.54 5.52 15.83
C GLY A 33 -10.15 6.16 15.92
N GLN A 34 -9.52 6.46 14.78
CA GLN A 34 -8.25 7.19 14.67
C GLN A 34 -8.45 8.65 14.27
N ASN A 35 -9.72 9.11 14.18
CA ASN A 35 -10.11 10.41 13.64
C ASN A 35 -9.73 10.61 12.18
N ASP A 36 -9.74 9.54 11.38
CA ASP A 36 -9.51 9.64 9.94
C ASP A 36 -10.61 10.45 9.27
N HIS A 37 -10.21 11.27 8.30
CA HIS A 37 -11.13 11.77 7.29
C HIS A 37 -11.62 10.60 6.44
N LYS A 38 -12.80 10.77 5.84
CA LYS A 38 -13.39 9.81 4.91
C LYS A 38 -13.71 10.53 3.60
N ASN A 39 -13.33 9.94 2.47
CA ASN A 39 -13.70 10.44 1.14
C ASN A 39 -15.21 10.31 0.90
N PRO A 40 -15.78 11.10 -0.04
CA PRO A 40 -17.17 10.95 -0.43
C PRO A 40 -17.44 9.57 -1.04
N LYS A 41 -18.69 9.14 -0.89
CA LYS A 41 -19.27 8.00 -1.62
C LYS A 41 -19.58 8.44 -3.05
N LEU A 42 -18.62 8.22 -3.93
CA LEU A 42 -18.65 8.61 -5.33
C LEU A 42 -17.62 7.74 -6.05
N ASP A 43 -18.01 7.15 -7.18
CA ASP A 43 -17.19 6.30 -8.05
C ASP A 43 -15.75 6.85 -8.22
N ASP A 44 -15.60 7.93 -9.00
CA ASP A 44 -14.32 8.64 -9.17
C ASP A 44 -14.09 9.75 -8.14
N GLY A 45 -14.46 9.48 -6.89
CA GLY A 45 -14.31 10.45 -5.81
C GLY A 45 -12.86 10.72 -5.42
N THR A 46 -12.59 11.93 -4.95
CA THR A 46 -11.28 12.33 -4.42
C THR A 46 -11.44 13.22 -3.20
N SER A 47 -10.40 13.30 -2.38
CA SER A 47 -10.33 14.26 -1.29
C SER A 47 -10.24 15.69 -1.83
N LYS A 48 -10.50 16.68 -0.97
CA LYS A 48 -9.97 18.03 -1.22
C LYS A 48 -8.44 18.00 -1.19
N GLU A 49 -7.81 19.04 -1.72
CA GLU A 49 -6.37 19.23 -1.51
C GLU A 49 -6.05 19.27 -0.01
N LEU A 50 -5.07 18.47 0.41
CA LEU A 50 -4.62 18.40 1.79
C LEU A 50 -3.27 19.09 1.89
N SER A 51 -3.18 20.13 2.72
CA SER A 51 -1.89 20.74 3.08
C SER A 51 -1.22 19.94 4.19
N LEU A 52 0.02 19.52 3.96
CA LEU A 52 0.81 18.73 4.90
C LEU A 52 1.45 19.63 5.96
N SER A 53 1.41 19.21 7.22
CA SER A 53 2.12 19.91 8.31
C SER A 53 3.65 19.79 8.20
N VAL A 54 4.14 18.73 7.56
CA VAL A 54 5.55 18.47 7.26
C VAL A 54 5.66 18.14 5.76
N PRO A 55 6.54 18.80 4.99
CA PRO A 55 6.75 18.45 3.59
C PRO A 55 7.20 16.98 3.45
N PHE A 56 6.70 16.30 2.43
CA PHE A 56 7.11 14.94 2.11
C PHE A 56 8.02 14.96 0.88
N THR A 57 9.26 14.46 1.02
CA THR A 57 10.21 14.34 -0.09
C THR A 57 9.99 13.04 -0.85
N PHE A 58 9.75 13.16 -2.15
CA PHE A 58 9.56 12.05 -3.08
C PHE A 58 10.41 12.30 -4.33
N TYR A 59 11.36 11.41 -4.61
CA TYR A 59 12.37 11.53 -5.68
C TYR A 59 13.10 12.88 -5.70
N GLY A 60 13.60 13.30 -4.53
CA GLY A 60 14.35 14.54 -4.36
C GLY A 60 13.51 15.82 -4.43
N LYS A 61 12.19 15.71 -4.65
CA LYS A 61 11.28 16.86 -4.68
C LYS A 61 10.40 16.87 -3.44
N GLU A 62 10.32 18.02 -2.80
CA GLU A 62 9.45 18.25 -1.65
C GLU A 62 8.03 18.57 -2.11
N TYR A 63 7.06 17.93 -1.48
CA TYR A 63 5.64 18.16 -1.69
C TYR A 63 4.98 18.64 -0.40
N GLN A 64 4.22 19.73 -0.51
CA GLN A 64 3.47 20.31 0.60
C GLN A 64 1.98 19.99 0.55
N THR A 65 1.50 19.46 -0.58
CA THR A 65 0.10 19.07 -0.75
C THR A 65 -0.03 17.70 -1.39
N LEU A 66 -1.13 17.02 -1.06
CA LEU A 66 -1.52 15.77 -1.69
C LEU A 66 -3.04 15.64 -1.82
N TYR A 67 -3.46 14.63 -2.58
CA TYR A 67 -4.84 14.18 -2.75
C TYR A 67 -4.92 12.67 -2.49
N VAL A 68 -6.07 12.21 -1.98
CA VAL A 68 -6.40 10.78 -1.85
C VAL A 68 -7.57 10.47 -2.76
N ASN A 69 -7.33 9.67 -3.80
CA ASN A 69 -8.32 9.28 -4.80
C ASN A 69 -8.97 7.92 -4.43
N ASN A 70 -10.27 7.76 -4.72
CA ASN A 70 -11.00 6.52 -4.45
C ASN A 70 -10.45 5.31 -5.22
N ASN A 71 -9.94 5.52 -6.43
CA ASN A 71 -9.32 4.54 -7.31
C ASN A 71 -7.93 4.07 -6.84
N GLY A 72 -7.54 4.34 -5.59
CA GLY A 72 -6.34 3.72 -5.00
C GLY A 72 -5.04 4.47 -5.23
N VAL A 73 -5.10 5.80 -5.36
CA VAL A 73 -3.95 6.67 -5.65
C VAL A 73 -3.81 7.77 -4.59
N VAL A 74 -2.59 8.02 -4.14
CA VAL A 74 -2.19 9.24 -3.40
C VAL A 74 -1.30 10.07 -4.32
N SER A 75 -1.79 11.21 -4.80
CA SER A 75 -1.06 12.08 -5.74
C SER A 75 -0.54 13.35 -5.06
N PHE A 76 0.61 13.84 -5.51
CA PHE A 76 1.28 14.98 -4.89
C PHE A 76 1.17 16.26 -5.74
N GLY A 77 0.81 17.38 -5.13
CA GLY A 77 0.70 18.69 -5.78
C GLY A 77 -0.48 18.85 -6.75
N THR A 78 -0.86 17.80 -7.45
CA THR A 78 -1.98 17.77 -8.42
C THR A 78 -2.82 16.53 -8.20
N GLU A 79 -4.12 16.64 -8.47
CA GLU A 79 -5.03 15.49 -8.46
C GLU A 79 -4.81 14.59 -9.68
N VAL A 80 -4.94 13.28 -9.47
CA VAL A 80 -5.09 12.29 -10.54
C VAL A 80 -6.57 11.95 -10.63
N ARG A 81 -7.17 12.08 -11.82
CA ARG A 81 -8.61 11.86 -12.07
C ARG A 81 -8.89 10.66 -12.95
N GLN A 82 -7.85 10.01 -13.49
CA GLN A 82 -8.02 8.86 -14.36
C GLN A 82 -8.51 7.64 -13.54
N TYR A 83 -9.48 6.93 -14.11
CA TYR A 83 -10.17 5.80 -13.50
C TYR A 83 -9.66 4.45 -14.02
N THR A 84 -9.25 4.41 -15.29
CA THR A 84 -8.48 3.29 -15.85
C THR A 84 -6.98 3.50 -15.55
N PRO A 85 -6.29 2.52 -14.93
CA PRO A 85 -4.86 2.61 -14.72
C PRO A 85 -4.10 2.56 -16.06
N ASP A 86 -3.35 3.61 -16.37
CA ASP A 86 -2.42 3.59 -17.51
C ASP A 86 -1.09 2.93 -17.06
N PRO A 87 -0.43 2.10 -17.90
CA PRO A 87 0.86 1.49 -17.53
C PRO A 87 1.91 2.55 -17.18
N PHE A 88 2.70 2.29 -16.14
CA PHE A 88 3.84 3.15 -15.82
C PHE A 88 4.96 2.94 -16.84
N PRO A 89 5.68 4.01 -17.21
CA PRO A 89 5.57 5.38 -16.68
C PRO A 89 4.36 6.14 -17.27
N LEU A 90 3.63 6.90 -16.43
CA LEU A 90 2.72 7.92 -16.97
C LEU A 90 3.53 9.13 -17.40
N VAL A 91 3.32 9.52 -18.66
CA VAL A 91 3.93 10.69 -19.28
C VAL A 91 3.00 11.91 -19.14
N ASP A 92 2.39 12.08 -17.97
CA ASP A 92 1.43 13.15 -17.69
C ASP A 92 1.96 14.18 -16.65
N GLY A 93 3.17 13.95 -16.13
CA GLY A 93 3.81 14.85 -15.16
C GLY A 93 3.35 14.66 -13.72
N HIS A 94 2.47 13.70 -13.44
CA HIS A 94 1.94 13.49 -12.09
C HIS A 94 2.84 12.56 -11.28
N SER A 95 3.21 13.02 -10.08
CA SER A 95 3.90 12.20 -9.09
C SER A 95 2.89 11.62 -8.10
N PHE A 96 2.89 10.30 -7.92
CA PHE A 96 1.94 9.64 -7.05
C PHE A 96 2.42 8.26 -6.56
N VAL A 97 1.79 7.82 -5.49
CA VAL A 97 1.88 6.46 -4.96
C VAL A 97 0.55 5.76 -5.21
N ALA A 98 0.61 4.61 -5.86
CA ALA A 98 -0.55 3.78 -6.16
C ALA A 98 -0.39 2.46 -5.41
N PRO A 99 -0.86 2.32 -4.15
CA PRO A 99 -0.93 1.00 -3.52
C PRO A 99 -1.69 0.01 -4.41
N TYR A 100 -2.84 0.41 -4.96
CA TYR A 100 -3.61 -0.44 -5.86
C TYR A 100 -4.52 0.44 -6.73
N TRP A 101 -4.04 0.86 -7.88
CA TRP A 101 -4.81 1.67 -8.80
C TRP A 101 -5.77 0.79 -9.60
N GLY A 102 -7.07 0.96 -9.42
CA GLY A 102 -8.11 0.26 -10.18
C GLY A 102 -9.42 1.04 -10.15
N ASP A 103 -10.40 0.59 -10.93
CA ASP A 103 -11.72 1.21 -11.08
C ASP A 103 -12.59 0.92 -9.85
N VAL A 104 -12.38 1.69 -8.77
CA VAL A 104 -12.99 1.50 -7.45
C VAL A 104 -14.32 2.26 -7.40
N ASP A 105 -15.41 1.53 -7.16
CA ASP A 105 -16.69 2.16 -6.87
C ASP A 105 -17.04 2.01 -5.39
N ASN A 106 -16.65 3.02 -4.60
CA ASN A 106 -16.92 3.01 -3.17
C ASN A 106 -18.41 3.26 -2.83
N VAL A 107 -19.26 3.62 -3.80
CA VAL A 107 -20.72 3.70 -3.62
C VAL A 107 -21.30 2.30 -3.45
N LEU A 108 -20.76 1.32 -4.17
CA LEU A 108 -21.18 -0.09 -4.12
C LEU A 108 -20.66 -0.79 -2.86
N GLY A 109 -19.47 -0.43 -2.36
CA GLY A 109 -18.93 -1.05 -1.14
C GLY A 109 -17.64 -0.43 -0.63
N GLY A 110 -17.43 -0.50 0.68
CA GLY A 110 -16.18 -0.10 1.34
C GLY A 110 -15.96 1.40 1.47
N ASP A 111 -14.92 1.81 2.17
CA ASP A 111 -14.66 3.23 2.48
C ASP A 111 -13.19 3.58 2.28
N VAL A 112 -12.91 4.85 2.01
CA VAL A 112 -11.53 5.35 1.92
C VAL A 112 -11.29 6.33 3.05
N PHE A 113 -10.33 5.98 3.91
CA PHE A 113 -9.97 6.70 5.12
C PHE A 113 -8.56 7.27 5.02
N TYR A 114 -8.34 8.48 5.54
CA TYR A 114 -7.00 9.06 5.54
C TYR A 114 -6.77 10.07 6.67
N ARG A 115 -5.50 10.20 7.10
CA ARG A 115 -5.04 11.27 8.00
C ARG A 115 -3.54 11.50 7.87
N GLU A 116 -3.11 12.74 8.12
CA GLU A 116 -1.75 12.95 8.64
C GLU A 116 -1.75 12.74 10.16
N THR A 117 -0.59 12.40 10.71
CA THR A 117 -0.44 12.14 12.14
C THR A 117 0.98 12.37 12.64
N THR A 118 1.05 12.90 13.86
CA THR A 118 2.26 12.97 14.68
C THR A 118 2.09 12.18 15.99
N ASP A 119 1.12 11.26 16.03
CA ASP A 119 0.84 10.43 17.20
C ASP A 119 2.09 9.61 17.62
N PRO A 120 2.60 9.78 18.86
CA PRO A 120 3.84 9.14 19.28
C PRO A 120 3.79 7.60 19.27
N ALA A 121 2.63 6.99 19.50
CA ALA A 121 2.51 5.54 19.54
C ALA A 121 2.65 4.95 18.13
N LEU A 122 1.96 5.54 17.15
CA LEU A 122 2.09 5.13 15.75
C LEU A 122 3.47 5.44 15.17
N LEU A 123 4.03 6.64 15.42
CA LEU A 123 5.38 6.98 14.95
C LEU A 123 6.45 6.04 15.54
N LYS A 124 6.29 5.64 16.81
CA LYS A 124 7.18 4.65 17.43
C LYS A 124 7.06 3.29 16.74
N LEU A 125 5.86 2.83 16.43
CA LEU A 125 5.63 1.57 15.72
C LEU A 125 6.27 1.58 14.32
N ILE A 126 6.01 2.64 13.54
CA ILE A 126 6.62 2.83 12.21
C ILE A 126 8.16 2.85 12.31
N THR A 127 8.70 3.54 13.32
CA THR A 127 10.14 3.60 13.57
C THR A 127 10.73 2.23 13.89
N GLN A 128 10.03 1.42 14.69
CA GLN A 128 10.46 0.06 15.03
C GLN A 128 10.48 -0.83 13.79
N ASP A 129 9.42 -0.80 12.99
CA ASP A 129 9.31 -1.55 11.74
C ASP A 129 10.43 -1.18 10.76
N LEU A 130 10.63 0.13 10.50
CA LEU A 130 11.64 0.59 9.55
C LEU A 130 13.07 0.30 10.01
N ASN A 131 13.37 0.45 11.31
CA ASN A 131 14.70 0.09 11.83
C ASN A 131 14.95 -1.44 11.82
N GLN A 132 13.89 -2.26 11.88
CA GLN A 132 13.99 -3.70 11.69
C GLN A 132 14.30 -4.05 10.22
N TYR A 133 13.63 -3.42 9.26
CA TYR A 133 13.80 -3.70 7.84
C TYR A 133 15.10 -3.09 7.27
N PHE A 134 15.49 -1.92 7.76
CA PHE A 134 16.62 -1.13 7.25
C PHE A 134 17.59 -0.73 8.38
N PRO A 135 18.26 -1.68 9.06
CA PRO A 135 19.10 -1.38 10.22
C PRO A 135 20.34 -0.52 9.93
N LYS A 136 20.64 -0.28 8.64
CA LYS A 136 21.75 0.56 8.17
C LYS A 136 21.33 2.00 7.87
N ILE A 137 20.04 2.30 7.88
CA ILE A 137 19.49 3.64 7.64
C ILE A 137 18.95 4.12 9.00
N PRO A 138 19.67 5.00 9.70
CA PRO A 138 19.16 5.56 10.94
C PRO A 138 17.88 6.33 10.65
N PHE A 139 16.76 5.89 11.24
CA PHE A 139 15.46 6.50 10.99
C PHE A 139 14.66 6.64 12.28
N THR A 140 13.96 7.77 12.42
CA THR A 140 12.98 8.01 13.48
C THR A 140 11.84 8.83 12.91
N ALA A 141 10.67 8.21 12.73
CA ALA A 141 9.51 8.87 12.16
C ALA A 141 9.14 10.10 13.00
N THR A 142 9.05 11.26 12.34
CA THR A 142 8.57 12.50 12.95
C THR A 142 7.16 12.85 12.49
N TRP A 143 6.74 12.27 11.37
CA TRP A 143 5.45 12.48 10.74
C TRP A 143 5.06 11.24 9.92
N ALA A 144 3.76 10.99 9.82
CA ALA A 144 3.22 10.00 8.91
C ALA A 144 1.89 10.47 8.30
N PHE A 145 1.57 9.93 7.12
CA PHE A 145 0.26 10.00 6.51
C PHE A 145 -0.22 8.60 6.21
N VAL A 146 -1.42 8.24 6.67
CA VAL A 146 -2.03 6.93 6.47
C VAL A 146 -3.25 7.11 5.59
N ALA A 147 -3.33 6.37 4.49
CA ALA A 147 -4.50 6.25 3.63
C ALA A 147 -4.88 4.77 3.48
N THR A 148 -6.12 4.42 3.74
CA THR A 148 -6.63 3.04 3.70
C THR A 148 -7.90 2.98 2.88
N TRP A 149 -7.90 2.10 1.88
CA TRP A 149 -9.08 1.67 1.14
C TRP A 149 -9.55 0.40 1.83
N ASP A 150 -10.67 0.50 2.55
CA ASP A 150 -11.21 -0.53 3.41
C ASP A 150 -12.40 -1.20 2.74
N HIS A 151 -12.20 -2.46 2.31
CA HIS A 151 -13.21 -3.29 1.67
C HIS A 151 -13.89 -2.63 0.45
N VAL A 152 -13.13 -1.89 -0.35
CA VAL A 152 -13.66 -1.14 -1.50
C VAL A 152 -14.07 -2.06 -2.65
N ALA A 153 -15.26 -1.85 -3.19
CA ALA A 153 -15.79 -2.59 -4.34
C ALA A 153 -15.21 -2.05 -5.67
N TYR A 154 -15.40 -2.81 -6.74
CA TYR A 154 -15.05 -2.43 -8.11
C TYR A 154 -16.27 -1.92 -8.87
N TYR A 155 -16.03 -1.12 -9.90
CA TYR A 155 -17.07 -0.63 -10.80
C TYR A 155 -17.91 -1.78 -11.39
N GLY A 156 -19.22 -1.67 -11.26
CA GLY A 156 -20.20 -2.65 -11.75
C GLY A 156 -20.28 -3.93 -10.92
N SER A 157 -19.72 -3.95 -9.71
CA SER A 157 -19.86 -5.09 -8.80
C SER A 157 -21.32 -5.37 -8.44
N THR A 158 -21.69 -6.65 -8.46
CA THR A 158 -22.98 -7.16 -7.99
C THR A 158 -22.84 -8.05 -6.75
N SER A 159 -21.63 -8.18 -6.20
CA SER A 159 -21.30 -9.01 -5.03
C SER A 159 -20.80 -8.20 -3.83
N ASP A 160 -20.47 -8.87 -2.73
CA ASP A 160 -19.88 -8.29 -1.51
C ASP A 160 -18.34 -8.34 -1.51
N LYS A 161 -17.72 -8.54 -2.67
CA LYS A 161 -16.26 -8.58 -2.79
C LYS A 161 -15.66 -7.20 -2.63
N GLY A 162 -14.60 -7.12 -1.83
CA GLY A 162 -13.93 -5.85 -1.55
C GLY A 162 -12.43 -6.01 -1.33
N ASN A 163 -11.66 -5.04 -1.83
CA ASN A 163 -10.22 -4.97 -1.62
C ASN A 163 -9.91 -4.12 -0.38
N THR A 164 -8.97 -4.56 0.44
CA THR A 164 -8.45 -3.81 1.60
C THR A 164 -6.94 -3.64 1.51
N PHE A 165 -6.50 -2.40 1.32
CA PHE A 165 -5.10 -2.03 1.17
C PHE A 165 -4.82 -0.64 1.76
N GLN A 166 -3.56 -0.37 2.08
CA GLN A 166 -3.14 0.85 2.77
C GLN A 166 -1.81 1.37 2.22
N ALA A 167 -1.73 2.68 2.05
CA ALA A 167 -0.48 3.41 1.86
C ALA A 167 -0.14 4.20 3.13
N THR A 168 1.12 4.16 3.55
CA THR A 168 1.66 5.00 4.61
C THR A 168 2.89 5.73 4.12
N LEU A 169 2.84 7.05 4.12
CA LEU A 169 3.98 7.93 3.87
C LEU A 169 4.57 8.31 5.22
N THR A 170 5.89 8.32 5.36
CA THR A 170 6.52 8.75 6.62
C THR A 170 7.87 9.38 6.37
N THR A 171 8.25 10.33 7.21
CA THR A 171 9.54 11.01 7.10
C THR A 171 10.11 11.39 8.46
N ASP A 172 11.43 11.48 8.52
CA ASP A 172 12.18 12.13 9.61
C ASP A 172 12.65 13.54 9.23
N THR A 173 12.07 14.12 8.16
CA THR A 173 12.43 15.38 7.45
C THR A 173 13.63 15.30 6.51
N LYS A 174 14.37 14.19 6.50
CA LYS A 174 15.51 13.98 5.59
C LYS A 174 15.32 12.74 4.73
N THR A 175 14.90 11.66 5.35
CA THR A 175 14.63 10.37 4.74
C THR A 175 13.13 10.13 4.74
N SER A 176 12.61 9.67 3.61
CA SER A 176 11.19 9.43 3.38
C SER A 176 10.97 7.99 3.00
N PHE A 177 9.95 7.37 3.58
CA PHE A 177 9.53 6.02 3.24
C PHE A 177 8.07 5.98 2.78
N VAL A 178 7.81 5.05 1.88
CA VAL A 178 6.47 4.57 1.51
C VAL A 178 6.34 3.14 1.99
N ILE A 179 5.27 2.85 2.73
CA ILE A 179 4.88 1.51 3.18
C ILE A 179 3.52 1.19 2.54
N LEU A 180 3.44 0.10 1.79
CA LEU A 180 2.22 -0.39 1.16
C LEU A 180 1.84 -1.71 1.82
N ASN A 181 0.62 -1.81 2.32
CA ASN A 181 0.09 -2.99 2.99
C ASN A 181 -1.15 -3.52 2.26
N TYR A 182 -1.22 -4.83 2.07
CA TYR A 182 -2.30 -5.53 1.37
C TYR A 182 -2.91 -6.59 2.28
N LYS A 183 -4.09 -6.31 2.83
CA LYS A 183 -4.76 -7.21 3.79
C LYS A 183 -5.61 -8.25 3.07
N ASP A 184 -6.44 -7.81 2.13
CA ASP A 184 -7.30 -8.70 1.35
C ASP A 184 -7.48 -8.13 -0.05
N ILE A 185 -7.31 -8.96 -1.08
CA ILE A 185 -7.45 -8.57 -2.49
C ILE A 185 -8.28 -9.67 -3.16
N GLN A 186 -9.53 -9.34 -3.45
CA GLN A 186 -10.59 -10.28 -3.89
C GLN A 186 -11.02 -10.07 -5.33
N TRP A 187 -10.71 -8.91 -5.90
CA TRP A 187 -11.02 -8.53 -7.28
C TRP A 187 -9.78 -7.90 -7.94
N THR A 188 -9.74 -7.99 -9.26
CA THR A 188 -8.75 -7.32 -10.12
C THR A 188 -9.40 -6.39 -11.13
N THR A 189 -10.61 -6.66 -11.60
CA THR A 189 -11.10 -5.98 -12.80
C THR A 189 -12.58 -5.60 -12.68
N GLY A 190 -12.90 -4.35 -12.97
CA GLY A 190 -14.26 -3.84 -13.06
C GLY A 190 -14.97 -4.28 -14.35
N THR A 191 -16.29 -4.10 -14.42
CA THR A 191 -17.07 -4.53 -15.59
C THR A 191 -16.80 -3.69 -16.84
N ALA A 192 -16.40 -2.42 -16.67
CA ALA A 192 -16.00 -1.55 -17.79
C ALA A 192 -14.83 -2.14 -18.60
N SER A 193 -14.02 -2.95 -17.92
CA SER A 193 -12.80 -3.58 -18.39
C SER A 193 -12.97 -5.06 -18.76
N GLY A 194 -14.24 -5.51 -18.85
CA GLY A 194 -14.60 -6.89 -19.15
C GLY A 194 -14.50 -7.85 -17.95
N GLY A 195 -14.32 -7.33 -16.73
CA GLY A 195 -14.39 -8.11 -15.51
C GLY A 195 -15.79 -8.69 -15.28
N ASP A 196 -15.85 -9.83 -14.63
CA ASP A 196 -17.10 -10.48 -14.26
C ASP A 196 -17.77 -9.74 -13.07
N PRO A 197 -19.05 -9.36 -13.17
CA PRO A 197 -19.71 -8.53 -12.16
C PRO A 197 -19.84 -9.19 -10.79
N GLU A 198 -19.86 -10.53 -10.71
CA GLU A 198 -20.00 -11.27 -9.45
C GLU A 198 -18.64 -11.53 -8.78
N THR A 199 -17.60 -11.77 -9.58
CA THR A 199 -16.28 -12.18 -9.08
C THR A 199 -15.27 -11.05 -9.04
N GLY A 200 -15.41 -10.02 -9.87
CA GLY A 200 -14.43 -8.96 -10.06
C GLY A 200 -13.13 -9.47 -10.66
N LEU A 201 -13.19 -10.64 -11.31
CA LEU A 201 -12.08 -11.32 -11.95
C LEU A 201 -12.35 -11.45 -13.44
N GLY A 202 -11.31 -11.77 -14.20
CA GLY A 202 -11.39 -11.76 -15.66
C GLY A 202 -11.27 -10.33 -16.21
N GLY A 203 -11.73 -10.12 -17.43
CA GLY A 203 -11.37 -8.95 -18.23
C GLY A 203 -10.11 -9.18 -19.05
N THR A 204 -9.73 -8.21 -19.87
CA THR A 204 -8.58 -8.34 -20.77
C THR A 204 -7.29 -8.12 -19.96
N PRO A 205 -6.45 -9.15 -19.73
CA PRO A 205 -5.15 -8.94 -19.10
C PRO A 205 -4.32 -8.05 -20.02
N ALA A 206 -3.31 -7.34 -19.47
CA ALA A 206 -2.33 -6.63 -20.28
C ALA A 206 -1.62 -7.59 -21.25
N HIS A 207 -2.19 -7.82 -22.43
CA HIS A 207 -1.57 -8.58 -23.49
C HIS A 207 -0.87 -7.60 -24.43
N VAL A 208 0.43 -7.77 -24.56
CA VAL A 208 1.27 -7.04 -25.50
C VAL A 208 0.85 -7.44 -26.91
N GLY A 209 0.01 -6.62 -27.53
CA GLY A 209 -0.41 -6.75 -28.93
C GLY A 209 -0.93 -5.41 -29.46
N PRO A 210 -0.68 -5.06 -30.73
CA PRO A 210 -0.95 -3.72 -31.27
C PRO A 210 -2.44 -3.35 -31.42
N GLU A 211 -3.37 -4.22 -30.97
CA GLU A 211 -4.81 -4.11 -31.23
C GLU A 211 -5.67 -4.23 -29.96
N SER A 212 -5.07 -4.29 -28.75
CA SER A 212 -5.82 -4.32 -27.48
C SER A 212 -5.67 -3.00 -26.72
N SER A 213 -6.65 -2.12 -26.86
CA SER A 213 -6.71 -0.80 -26.24
C SER A 213 -7.46 -0.76 -24.89
N THR A 214 -7.51 -1.88 -24.16
CA THR A 214 -8.06 -1.94 -22.80
C THR A 214 -7.00 -2.55 -21.88
N LEU A 215 -6.22 -1.68 -21.26
CA LEU A 215 -5.13 -1.93 -20.32
C LEU A 215 -5.68 -1.61 -18.93
N ASP A 216 -6.38 -2.55 -18.30
CA ASP A 216 -7.22 -2.18 -17.14
C ASP A 216 -6.94 -3.06 -15.91
N SER A 217 -5.85 -3.83 -15.94
CA SER A 217 -5.42 -4.58 -14.74
C SER A 217 -4.85 -3.60 -13.70
N PRO A 218 -5.08 -3.81 -12.39
CA PRO A 218 -4.72 -2.82 -11.40
C PRO A 218 -3.22 -2.64 -11.28
N GLN A 219 -2.82 -1.41 -11.00
CA GLN A 219 -1.43 -1.04 -10.91
C GLN A 219 -1.00 -0.75 -9.47
N ALA A 220 0.02 -1.46 -9.02
CA ALA A 220 0.61 -1.31 -7.69
C ALA A 220 2.07 -0.84 -7.82
N GLY A 221 2.38 0.31 -7.23
CA GLY A 221 3.70 0.93 -7.36
C GLY A 221 3.68 2.44 -7.14
N PHE A 222 4.56 3.14 -7.84
CA PHE A 222 4.64 4.59 -7.80
C PHE A 222 5.30 5.16 -9.04
N ASN A 223 4.94 6.40 -9.38
CA ASN A 223 5.46 7.12 -10.54
C ASN A 223 5.90 8.52 -10.11
N ASN A 224 7.07 8.97 -10.56
CA ASN A 224 7.53 10.33 -10.31
C ASN A 224 7.07 11.34 -11.37
N GLY A 225 6.51 10.89 -12.50
CA GLY A 225 6.01 11.77 -13.55
C GLY A 225 7.10 12.37 -14.45
N ASP A 226 8.35 11.91 -14.33
CA ASP A 226 9.48 12.31 -15.20
C ASP A 226 9.81 11.29 -16.30
N GLU A 227 8.89 10.35 -16.54
CA GLU A 227 9.01 9.24 -17.50
C GLU A 227 10.05 8.15 -17.16
N THR A 228 11.03 8.45 -16.29
CA THR A 228 12.18 7.58 -16.05
C THR A 228 12.17 6.92 -14.67
N ASN A 229 11.58 7.60 -13.70
CA ASN A 229 11.59 7.23 -12.31
C ASN A 229 10.20 6.72 -11.89
N TYR A 230 10.06 5.40 -11.91
CA TYR A 230 8.87 4.69 -11.45
C TYR A 230 9.24 3.31 -10.91
N TYR A 231 8.31 2.68 -10.21
CA TYR A 231 8.44 1.31 -9.76
C TYR A 231 7.10 0.58 -9.90
N ASN A 232 7.15 -0.63 -10.46
CA ASN A 232 6.01 -1.56 -10.50
C ASN A 232 6.30 -2.71 -9.53
N ILE A 233 5.36 -2.99 -8.63
CA ILE A 233 5.41 -4.20 -7.81
C ILE A 233 5.27 -5.43 -8.73
N PRO A 234 6.05 -6.51 -8.53
CA PRO A 234 5.91 -7.73 -9.33
C PRO A 234 4.46 -8.25 -9.38
N GLY A 235 4.00 -8.54 -10.60
CA GLY A 235 2.61 -8.95 -10.88
C GLY A 235 1.62 -7.80 -11.06
N SER A 236 2.01 -6.55 -10.76
CA SER A 236 1.22 -5.36 -11.08
C SER A 236 0.86 -5.29 -12.56
N HIS A 237 -0.33 -4.79 -12.86
CA HIS A 237 -0.88 -4.68 -14.22
C HIS A 237 -1.06 -6.05 -14.92
N THR A 238 -1.14 -7.14 -14.14
CA THR A 238 -1.46 -8.49 -14.61
C THR A 238 -2.44 -9.17 -13.64
N GLU A 239 -3.05 -10.30 -14.04
CA GLU A 239 -3.88 -11.11 -13.13
C GLU A 239 -3.12 -11.58 -11.88
N ALA A 240 -1.78 -11.66 -11.94
CA ALA A 240 -0.96 -12.08 -10.81
C ALA A 240 -1.01 -11.09 -9.63
N VAL A 241 -1.46 -9.85 -9.84
CA VAL A 241 -1.60 -8.83 -8.79
C VAL A 241 -2.51 -9.29 -7.64
N ILE A 242 -3.43 -10.23 -7.89
CA ILE A 242 -4.28 -10.83 -6.84
C ILE A 242 -3.45 -11.52 -5.74
N ASN A 243 -2.22 -11.95 -6.05
CA ASN A 243 -1.32 -12.60 -5.10
C ASN A 243 -0.44 -11.61 -4.30
N ILE A 244 -0.63 -10.29 -4.44
CA ILE A 244 0.18 -9.27 -3.77
C ILE A 244 0.14 -9.35 -2.25
N THR A 245 -0.92 -9.93 -1.67
CA THR A 245 -1.06 -10.24 -0.24
C THR A 245 -0.05 -11.27 0.27
N LYS A 246 0.59 -12.02 -0.64
CA LYS A 246 1.57 -13.10 -0.33
C LYS A 246 3.01 -12.70 -0.62
N THR A 247 3.23 -11.58 -1.31
CA THR A 247 4.56 -11.11 -1.73
C THR A 247 5.04 -9.97 -0.83
N SER A 248 6.35 -9.73 -0.81
CA SER A 248 6.99 -8.71 0.03
C SER A 248 8.44 -8.47 -0.37
N ASN A 249 8.96 -7.27 -0.12
CA ASN A 249 10.40 -6.98 -0.16
C ASN A 249 11.05 -6.89 1.24
N VAL A 250 10.27 -7.01 2.32
CA VAL A 250 10.74 -6.95 3.72
C VAL A 250 10.46 -8.25 4.49
N ASN A 251 10.11 -9.32 3.77
CA ASN A 251 9.79 -10.64 4.31
C ASN A 251 8.59 -10.66 5.28
N ILE A 252 7.64 -9.74 5.08
CA ILE A 252 6.36 -9.69 5.77
C ILE A 252 5.26 -9.76 4.69
N PRO A 253 4.57 -10.91 4.52
CA PRO A 253 3.58 -11.09 3.47
C PRO A 253 2.58 -9.93 3.39
N GLY A 254 2.39 -9.39 2.18
CA GLY A 254 1.48 -8.27 1.94
C GLY A 254 2.05 -6.92 2.35
N ARG A 255 3.31 -6.80 2.77
CA ARG A 255 3.97 -5.53 3.07
C ARG A 255 5.13 -5.26 2.12
N TRP A 256 5.11 -4.06 1.55
CA TRP A 256 6.16 -3.52 0.69
C TRP A 256 6.65 -2.18 1.21
N VAL A 257 7.96 -1.99 1.30
CA VAL A 257 8.55 -0.77 1.90
C VAL A 257 9.68 -0.21 1.06
N PHE A 258 9.63 1.09 0.79
CA PHE A 258 10.57 1.77 -0.10
C PHE A 258 11.06 3.06 0.53
N GLN A 259 12.38 3.28 0.55
CA GLN A 259 12.94 4.62 0.77
C GLN A 259 12.76 5.42 -0.52
N VAL A 260 12.18 6.62 -0.46
CA VAL A 260 11.75 7.40 -1.65
C VAL A 260 12.32 8.81 -1.73
N ASP A 261 13.10 9.28 -0.75
CA ASP A 261 13.71 10.63 -0.75
C ASP A 261 14.82 10.80 -1.80
N ASP A 262 15.80 9.89 -1.87
CA ASP A 262 16.80 9.77 -2.95
C ASP A 262 16.65 8.40 -3.61
N PHE A 263 15.48 8.15 -4.21
CA PHE A 263 15.19 6.85 -4.82
C PHE A 263 16.15 6.58 -5.97
N LYS A 264 17.20 5.82 -5.67
CA LYS A 264 17.96 5.02 -6.62
C LYS A 264 17.51 3.59 -6.41
N VAL A 265 17.09 2.90 -7.47
CA VAL A 265 16.70 1.48 -7.40
C VAL A 265 17.81 0.71 -6.69
N THR A 266 17.63 0.44 -5.40
CA THR A 266 18.63 -0.23 -4.57
C THR A 266 17.94 -1.42 -3.91
N GLY A 267 18.39 -2.62 -4.29
CA GLY A 267 18.09 -3.84 -3.56
C GLY A 267 16.73 -4.53 -3.82
N VAL A 268 15.92 -4.09 -4.80
CA VAL A 268 14.74 -4.84 -5.23
C VAL A 268 14.87 -5.18 -6.71
N PRO A 269 14.60 -6.43 -7.15
CA PRO A 269 14.47 -6.72 -8.57
C PRO A 269 13.30 -5.89 -9.11
N THR A 270 13.60 -4.79 -9.78
CA THR A 270 12.74 -4.31 -10.85
C THR A 270 12.79 -5.41 -11.91
N GLU A 271 11.65 -6.01 -12.25
CA GLU A 271 11.60 -6.75 -13.50
C GLU A 271 12.12 -5.80 -14.59
N VAL A 272 13.14 -6.25 -15.33
CA VAL A 272 13.66 -5.48 -16.46
C VAL A 272 12.50 -5.27 -17.42
N PRO A 273 12.22 -4.05 -17.89
CA PRO A 273 11.15 -3.82 -18.86
C PRO A 273 11.30 -4.82 -20.00
N GLN A 274 10.30 -5.67 -20.22
CA GLN A 274 10.30 -6.56 -21.37
C GLN A 274 10.23 -5.69 -22.62
N VAL A 275 11.38 -5.46 -23.24
CA VAL A 275 11.45 -4.81 -24.54
C VAL A 275 10.70 -5.71 -25.51
N ALA A 276 9.56 -5.23 -26.01
CA ALA A 276 8.80 -5.93 -27.04
C ALA A 276 9.71 -6.18 -28.25
N GLY A 277 10.17 -7.42 -28.41
CA GLY A 277 10.93 -7.83 -29.59
C GLY A 277 12.08 -8.82 -29.40
N SER A 278 12.51 -9.20 -28.19
CA SER A 278 13.56 -10.23 -28.08
C SER A 278 12.97 -11.64 -28.26
N LYS A 279 12.77 -12.04 -29.52
CA LYS A 279 12.74 -13.45 -29.89
C LYS A 279 14.10 -14.04 -29.56
N ASN A 280 14.23 -14.67 -28.40
CA ASN A 280 15.23 -15.70 -28.18
C ASN A 280 14.51 -16.92 -27.61
N CYS A 281 14.26 -17.86 -28.52
CA CYS A 281 14.22 -19.29 -28.24
C CYS A 281 15.52 -19.74 -27.52
N TRP A 282 15.58 -21.03 -27.17
CA TRP A 282 16.62 -21.76 -26.40
C TRP A 282 16.29 -21.77 -24.89
N LEU A 283 15.90 -22.86 -24.24
CA LEU A 283 15.92 -24.31 -24.48
C LEU A 283 14.67 -24.95 -23.83
#